data_AF-A0A0E0QD94-F1
#
_entry.id   AF-A0A0E0QD94-F1
#
_cell.length_a   1.000
_cell.length_b   1.000
_cell.length_c   1.000
_cell.angle_alpha   90.00
_cell.angle_beta   90.00
_cell.angle_gamma   90.00
#
_symmetry.space_group_name_H-M   'P 1'
#
loop_
_entity.id
_entity.type
_entity.pdbx_description
1 polymer ?
#
loop_
_entity_poly.entity_id
_entity_poly.type
_entity_poly.pdbx_seq_one_letter_code
_entity_poly.pdbx_strand_id
1 'polypeptide(L)'
;MGAGGEVCYPCRRSAVCGVASCVVAGMGCVLVVAMVVYLMFRPNLLHATAAGAELSTFSLALKEWTLSYNLSVGVDLTRHNARLALRYHSIAADAYYHDQRFAHALLPDFSQPASTNTTRITPSFQGRHQLLGGLAAAAFRREDTEGIYSIHVTMAAKTEIKLTPCHTPI
;
A
#
# COMPACT_ATOMS: atom_id res chain seq x y z
N MET A 1 5.82 44.97 23.47
CA MET A 1 4.87 45.23 22.37
C MET A 1 4.02 43.98 22.16
N GLY A 2 2.85 43.89 22.78
CA GLY A 2 1.87 42.84 22.51
C GLY A 2 0.75 43.45 21.70
N ALA A 3 0.76 43.27 20.38
CA ALA A 3 -0.34 43.65 19.52
C ALA A 3 -1.47 42.64 19.74
N GLY A 4 -2.32 42.92 20.73
CA GLY A 4 -3.63 42.29 20.83
C GLY A 4 -4.43 42.71 19.60
N GLY A 5 -4.56 41.80 18.63
CA GLY A 5 -5.38 42.00 17.45
C GLY A 5 -6.84 42.13 17.87
N GLU A 6 -7.29 43.36 18.06
CA GLU A 6 -8.70 43.71 18.11
C GLU A 6 -9.31 43.42 16.74
N VAL A 7 -9.91 42.24 16.63
CA VAL A 7 -10.80 41.89 15.52
C VAL A 7 -12.13 42.62 15.76
N CYS A 8 -12.14 43.92 15.49
CA CYS A 8 -13.35 44.73 15.40
C CYS A 8 -14.05 44.46 14.07
N TYR A 9 -15.04 43.57 14.04
CA TYR A 9 -16.01 43.50 12.95
C TYR A 9 -17.23 44.37 13.28
N PRO A 10 -17.57 45.40 12.47
CA PRO A 10 -18.75 46.23 12.70
C PRO A 10 -20.01 45.46 12.30
N CYS A 11 -20.61 44.72 13.22
CA CYS A 11 -21.89 44.04 13.02
C CYS A 11 -23.06 44.89 13.54
N ARG A 12 -23.48 45.89 12.74
CA ARG A 12 -24.76 46.58 12.95
C ARG A 12 -25.48 46.80 11.62
N ARG A 13 -26.08 45.74 11.01
CA ARG A 13 -27.38 45.88 10.31
C ARG A 13 -28.18 44.62 9.90
N SER A 14 -27.79 43.37 10.13
CA SER A 14 -28.77 42.26 9.96
C SER A 14 -28.31 41.02 10.69
N ALA A 15 -29.18 40.45 11.55
CA ALA A 15 -28.94 39.19 12.25
C ALA A 15 -28.54 38.05 11.28
N VAL A 16 -28.97 38.13 10.02
CA VAL A 16 -28.64 37.19 8.94
C VAL A 16 -27.15 37.22 8.57
N CYS A 17 -26.51 38.39 8.63
CA CYS A 17 -25.10 38.57 8.24
C CYS A 17 -24.15 37.99 9.31
N GLY A 18 -24.51 38.12 10.59
CA GLY A 18 -23.76 37.51 11.70
C GLY A 18 -23.81 35.98 11.66
N VAL A 19 -25.01 35.41 11.44
CA VAL A 19 -25.18 33.95 11.34
C VAL A 19 -24.44 33.39 10.12
N ALA A 20 -24.52 34.05 8.96
CA ALA A 20 -23.78 33.63 7.77
C ALA A 20 -22.25 33.66 8.00
N SER A 21 -21.72 34.69 8.66
CA SER A 21 -20.29 34.77 8.97
C SER A 21 -19.83 33.67 9.93
N CYS A 22 -20.62 33.36 10.97
CA CYS A 22 -20.32 32.25 11.89
C CYS A 22 -20.35 30.88 11.19
N VAL A 23 -21.30 30.66 10.27
CA VAL A 23 -21.39 29.41 9.50
C VAL A 23 -20.18 29.24 8.58
N VAL A 24 -19.78 30.31 7.88
CA VAL A 24 -18.59 30.28 7.01
C VAL A 24 -17.31 30.04 7.81
N ALA A 25 -17.16 30.70 8.97
CA ALA A 25 -16.01 30.48 9.85
C ALA A 25 -15.96 29.05 10.40
N GLY A 26 -17.10 28.51 10.84
CA GLY A 26 -17.20 27.12 11.32
C GLY A 26 -16.86 26.11 10.23
N MET A 27 -17.38 26.30 9.01
CA MET A 27 -17.07 25.45 7.86
C MET A 27 -15.59 25.53 7.47
N GLY A 28 -14.99 26.72 7.55
CA GLY A 28 -13.55 26.91 7.37
C GLY A 28 -12.71 26.13 8.38
N CYS A 29 -13.08 26.17 9.68
CA CYS A 29 -12.38 25.39 10.71
C CYS A 29 -12.47 23.88 10.46
N VAL A 30 -13.65 23.38 10.07
CA VAL A 30 -13.83 21.96 9.74
C VAL A 30 -12.97 21.55 8.54
N LEU A 31 -12.91 22.37 7.50
CA LEU A 31 -12.06 22.13 6.34
C LEU A 31 -10.57 22.11 6.71
N VAL A 32 -10.11 23.04 7.56
CA VAL A 32 -8.72 23.06 8.02
C VAL A 32 -8.39 21.82 8.84
N VAL A 33 -9.24 21.44 9.79
CA VAL A 33 -9.03 20.21 10.59
C VAL A 33 -9.03 18.98 9.69
N ALA A 34 -9.97 18.88 8.75
CA ALA A 34 -10.01 17.78 7.78
C ALA A 34 -8.75 17.75 6.90
N MET A 35 -8.24 18.91 6.49
CA MET A 35 -7.00 19.03 5.72
C MET A 35 -5.78 18.61 6.53
N VAL A 36 -5.70 19.01 7.81
CA VAL A 36 -4.62 18.61 8.73
C VAL A 36 -4.67 17.10 8.98
N VAL A 37 -5.85 16.54 9.25
CA VAL A 37 -6.06 15.09 9.41
C VAL A 37 -5.67 14.37 8.11
N TYR A 38 -6.10 14.85 6.95
CA TYR A 38 -5.73 14.27 5.65
C TYR A 38 -4.22 14.32 5.40
N LEU A 39 -3.55 15.42 5.75
CA LEU A 39 -2.09 15.55 5.65
C LEU A 39 -1.35 14.60 6.62
N MET A 40 -1.88 14.38 7.82
CA MET A 40 -1.33 13.46 8.81
C MET A 40 -1.51 11.98 8.40
N PHE A 41 -2.67 11.65 7.83
CA PHE A 41 -2.98 10.30 7.31
C PHE A 41 -2.55 10.12 5.85
N ARG A 42 -1.74 11.02 5.29
CA ARG A 42 -1.30 10.90 3.90
C ARG A 42 -0.71 9.50 3.66
N PRO A 43 -1.20 8.75 2.66
CA PRO A 43 -0.79 7.36 2.41
C PRO A 43 0.67 7.17 2.00
N ASN A 44 1.47 8.24 1.91
CA ASN A 44 2.90 8.21 1.57
C ASN A 44 3.81 7.75 2.74
N LEU A 45 3.26 7.11 3.76
CA LEU A 45 4.02 6.64 4.92
C LEU A 45 4.96 5.46 4.56
N LEU A 46 4.67 4.75 3.47
CA LEU A 46 5.34 3.53 3.06
C LEU A 46 5.66 3.58 1.57
N HIS A 47 6.94 3.54 1.23
CA HIS A 47 7.39 3.29 -0.14
C HIS A 47 7.75 1.81 -0.26
N ALA A 48 6.95 1.06 -1.02
CA ALA A 48 7.30 -0.29 -1.42
C ALA A 48 8.01 -0.22 -2.78
N THR A 49 9.27 -0.61 -2.80
CA THR A 49 10.07 -0.69 -4.04
C THR A 49 10.30 -2.16 -4.37
N ALA A 50 10.11 -2.55 -5.63
CA ALA A 50 10.47 -3.89 -6.05
C ALA A 50 12.01 -4.04 -6.01
N ALA A 51 12.50 -4.94 -5.18
CA ALA A 51 13.93 -5.22 -5.03
C ALA A 51 14.44 -6.14 -6.14
N GLY A 52 13.58 -7.03 -6.63
CA GLY A 52 13.87 -7.96 -7.71
C GLY A 52 12.80 -9.04 -7.83
N ALA A 53 12.84 -9.79 -8.93
CA ALA A 53 12.01 -10.98 -9.12
C ALA A 53 12.89 -12.09 -9.72
N GLU A 54 12.75 -13.30 -9.20
CA GLU A 54 13.49 -14.47 -9.65
C GLU A 54 12.50 -15.56 -10.05
N LEU A 55 12.44 -15.84 -11.34
CA LEU A 55 11.59 -16.87 -11.93
C LEU A 55 12.46 -18.10 -12.24
N SER A 56 12.41 -19.12 -11.39
CA SER A 56 13.22 -20.34 -11.55
C SER A 56 12.57 -21.34 -12.50
N THR A 57 11.24 -21.42 -12.52
CA THR A 57 10.52 -22.39 -13.36
C THR A 57 9.16 -21.82 -13.74
N PHE A 58 8.82 -21.90 -15.02
CA PHE A 58 7.51 -21.53 -15.54
C PHE A 58 7.22 -22.41 -16.77
N SER A 59 6.48 -23.50 -16.58
CA SER A 59 6.22 -24.47 -17.65
C SER A 59 4.77 -24.95 -17.65
N LEU A 60 4.16 -24.97 -18.83
CA LEU A 60 2.79 -25.39 -19.03
C LEU A 60 2.72 -26.81 -19.60
N ALA A 61 2.07 -27.73 -18.90
CA ALA A 61 1.79 -29.06 -19.41
C ALA A 61 0.53 -29.03 -20.30
N LEU A 62 0.69 -29.03 -21.62
CA LEU A 62 -0.42 -28.91 -22.59
C LEU A 62 -1.49 -30.02 -22.50
N LYS A 63 -1.16 -31.19 -21.91
CA LYS A 63 -2.09 -32.32 -21.80
C LYS A 63 -3.13 -32.12 -20.69
N GLU A 64 -2.74 -31.42 -19.62
CA GLU A 64 -3.56 -31.23 -18.41
C GLU A 64 -3.76 -29.75 -18.06
N TRP A 65 -3.25 -28.85 -18.92
CA TRP A 65 -3.29 -27.39 -18.81
C TRP A 65 -2.79 -26.91 -17.44
N THR A 66 -1.83 -27.68 -16.91
CA THR A 66 -1.28 -27.49 -15.57
C THR A 66 0.02 -26.71 -15.70
N LEU A 67 0.01 -25.50 -15.15
CA LEU A 67 1.15 -24.60 -15.08
C LEU A 67 1.96 -24.93 -13.83
N SER A 68 3.20 -25.36 -14.00
CA SER A 68 4.18 -25.50 -12.92
C SER A 68 5.00 -24.22 -12.81
N TYR A 69 5.06 -23.64 -11.63
CA TYR A 69 5.72 -22.37 -11.42
C TYR A 69 6.54 -22.36 -10.12
N ASN A 70 7.68 -21.65 -10.19
CA ASN A 70 8.53 -21.30 -9.06
C ASN A 70 9.03 -19.88 -9.29
N LEU A 71 8.43 -18.93 -8.58
CA LEU A 71 8.73 -17.51 -8.66
C LEU A 71 8.96 -17.00 -7.23
N SER A 72 9.99 -16.17 -7.03
CA SER A 72 10.14 -15.38 -5.83
C SER A 72 10.22 -13.90 -6.19
N VAL A 73 9.58 -13.05 -5.40
CA VAL A 73 9.57 -11.60 -5.63
C VAL A 73 10.09 -10.92 -4.39
N GLY A 74 11.20 -10.21 -4.49
CA GLY A 74 11.73 -9.37 -3.42
C GLY A 74 11.11 -7.98 -3.48
N VAL A 75 10.57 -7.52 -2.35
CA VAL A 75 10.06 -6.16 -2.18
C VAL A 75 10.74 -5.52 -0.98
N ASP A 76 11.32 -4.35 -1.19
CA ASP A 76 11.92 -3.51 -0.16
C ASP A 76 10.87 -2.50 0.34
N LEU A 77 10.40 -2.71 1.56
CA LEU A 77 9.52 -1.79 2.27
C LEU A 77 10.37 -0.73 2.97
N THR A 78 10.37 0.48 2.42
CA THR A 78 11.11 1.62 2.95
C THR A 78 10.16 2.53 3.74
N ARG A 79 10.57 2.86 4.96
CA ARG A 79 9.86 3.74 5.89
C ARG A 79 10.46 5.14 5.83
N HIS A 80 9.63 6.14 5.56
CA HIS A 80 10.07 7.54 5.51
C HIS A 80 9.94 8.27 6.86
N ASN A 81 9.10 7.79 7.78
CA ASN A 81 8.85 8.44 9.08
C ASN A 81 9.29 7.55 10.26
N ALA A 82 10.36 7.95 10.97
CA ALA A 82 10.96 7.18 12.07
C ALA A 82 10.15 7.17 13.39
N ARG A 83 9.05 7.94 13.50
CA ARG A 83 8.27 8.08 14.76
C ARG A 83 7.13 7.07 14.92
N LEU A 84 6.90 6.22 13.93
CA LEU A 84 5.79 5.26 13.92
C LEU A 84 6.38 3.86 13.93
N ALA A 85 5.90 2.99 14.81
CA ALA A 85 6.14 1.55 14.72
C ALA A 85 5.03 0.94 13.85
N LEU A 86 5.40 0.20 12.80
CA LEU A 86 4.45 -0.52 11.96
C LEU A 86 4.52 -2.01 12.25
N ARG A 87 3.35 -2.59 12.50
CA ARG A 87 3.16 -4.04 12.59
C ARG A 87 2.37 -4.48 11.37
N TYR A 88 2.94 -5.40 10.61
CA TYR A 88 2.30 -5.98 9.44
C TYR A 88 1.70 -7.31 9.84
N HIS A 89 0.41 -7.45 9.56
CA HIS A 89 -0.37 -8.65 9.79
C HIS A 89 -0.87 -9.19 8.45
N SER A 90 -0.95 -10.51 8.35
CA SER A 90 -1.61 -11.23 7.26
C SER A 90 -1.24 -10.70 5.88
N ILE A 91 0.04 -10.68 5.56
CA ILE A 91 0.51 -10.24 4.25
C ILE A 91 0.16 -11.33 3.24
N ALA A 92 -0.77 -11.02 2.36
CA ALA A 92 -1.16 -11.86 1.25
C ALA A 92 -0.47 -11.37 -0.02
N ALA A 93 0.13 -12.29 -0.76
CA ALA A 93 0.63 -12.04 -2.09
C ALA A 93 -0.12 -12.97 -3.05
N ASP A 94 -0.69 -12.40 -4.10
CA ASP A 94 -1.45 -13.10 -5.13
C ASP A 94 -0.76 -12.86 -6.48
N ALA A 95 -0.49 -13.94 -7.21
CA ALA A 95 0.07 -13.86 -8.56
C ALA A 95 -1.00 -14.19 -9.60
N TYR A 96 -1.06 -13.35 -10.63
CA TYR A 96 -2.02 -13.40 -11.71
C TYR A 96 -1.31 -13.57 -13.04
N TYR A 97 -1.89 -14.41 -13.90
CA TYR A 97 -1.46 -14.66 -15.26
C TYR A 97 -2.69 -14.54 -16.17
N HIS A 98 -2.69 -13.56 -17.08
CA HIS A 98 -3.85 -13.19 -17.91
C HIS A 98 -5.17 -13.11 -17.10
N ASP A 99 -5.18 -12.29 -16.04
CA ASP A 99 -6.31 -12.08 -15.13
C ASP A 99 -6.76 -13.31 -14.31
N GLN A 100 -6.02 -14.43 -14.40
CA GLN A 100 -6.27 -15.61 -13.58
C GLN A 100 -5.28 -15.71 -12.45
N ARG A 101 -5.80 -15.75 -11.22
CA ARG A 101 -4.97 -16.01 -10.04
C ARG A 101 -4.50 -17.45 -10.07
N PHE A 102 -3.20 -17.65 -10.24
CA PHE A 102 -2.60 -18.98 -10.27
C PHE A 102 -1.84 -19.33 -8.99
N ALA A 103 -1.38 -18.33 -8.23
CA ALA A 103 -0.67 -18.54 -6.97
C ALA A 103 -1.16 -17.61 -5.87
N HIS A 104 -1.10 -18.11 -4.64
CA HIS A 104 -1.37 -17.37 -3.42
C HIS A 104 -0.33 -17.75 -2.37
N ALA A 105 0.27 -16.76 -1.73
CA ALA A 105 1.24 -16.94 -0.65
C ALA A 105 0.89 -16.04 0.52
N LEU A 106 0.89 -16.61 1.73
CA LEU A 106 0.72 -15.86 2.97
C LEU A 106 2.07 -15.78 3.67
N LEU A 107 2.50 -14.57 4.01
CA LEU A 107 3.74 -14.33 4.72
C LEU A 107 3.47 -14.20 6.22
N PRO A 108 4.43 -14.60 7.07
CA PRO A 108 4.30 -14.45 8.51
C PRO A 108 4.22 -12.98 8.91
N ASP A 109 3.49 -12.72 9.98
CA ASP A 109 3.39 -11.41 10.59
C ASP A 109 4.78 -10.93 11.03
N PHE A 110 5.10 -9.68 10.72
CA PHE A 110 6.36 -9.08 11.16
C PHE A 110 6.15 -7.67 11.69
N SER A 111 6.97 -7.30 12.66
CA SER A 111 6.99 -5.96 13.22
C SER A 111 8.29 -5.29 12.77
N GLN A 112 8.17 -4.14 12.12
CA GLN A 112 9.33 -3.35 11.77
C GLN A 112 9.55 -2.29 12.86
N PRO A 113 10.60 -2.43 13.69
CA PRO A 113 10.86 -1.51 14.79
C PRO A 113 11.17 -0.10 14.27
N ALA A 114 10.99 0.91 15.12
CA ALA A 114 11.20 2.31 14.76
C ALA A 114 12.63 2.64 14.31
N SER A 115 13.62 1.82 14.69
CA SER A 115 15.03 1.96 14.31
C SER A 115 15.37 1.41 12.92
N THR A 116 14.49 0.64 12.27
CA THR A 116 14.76 0.00 10.98
C THR A 116 14.06 0.75 9.85
N ASN A 117 14.85 1.35 8.96
CA ASN A 117 14.32 2.16 7.84
C ASN A 117 13.81 1.30 6.67
N THR A 118 14.50 0.21 6.34
CA THR A 118 14.14 -0.65 5.20
C THR A 118 14.04 -2.10 5.64
N THR A 119 12.97 -2.78 5.24
CA THR A 119 12.78 -4.21 5.48
C THR A 119 12.49 -4.90 4.16
N ARG A 120 13.30 -5.91 3.82
CA ARG A 120 13.10 -6.74 2.65
C ARG A 120 12.15 -7.88 2.98
N ILE A 121 11.13 -8.07 2.17
CA ILE A 121 10.27 -9.25 2.19
C ILE A 121 10.41 -9.98 0.86
N THR A 122 10.37 -11.31 0.92
CA THR A 122 10.48 -12.15 -0.27
C THR A 122 9.36 -13.19 -0.28
N PRO A 123 8.15 -12.87 -0.75
CA PRO A 123 7.16 -13.88 -1.11
C PRO A 123 7.74 -14.90 -2.10
N SER A 124 7.62 -16.18 -1.74
CA SER A 124 7.89 -17.31 -2.64
C SER A 124 6.59 -17.98 -3.07
N PHE A 125 6.46 -18.22 -4.36
CA PHE A 125 5.34 -18.87 -4.99
C PHE A 125 5.83 -20.16 -5.65
N GLN A 126 5.43 -21.29 -5.10
CA GLN A 126 5.76 -22.60 -5.64
C GLN A 126 4.51 -23.45 -5.71
N GLY A 127 4.27 -24.05 -6.87
CA GLY A 127 3.11 -24.91 -7.01
C GLY A 127 2.79 -25.28 -8.45
N ARG A 128 1.62 -25.90 -8.57
CA ARG A 128 1.00 -26.25 -9.84
C ARG A 128 -0.43 -25.75 -9.84
N HIS A 129 -0.83 -25.07 -10.91
CA HIS A 129 -2.18 -24.55 -11.05
C HIS A 129 -2.75 -24.89 -12.43
N GLN A 130 -4.00 -25.31 -12.49
CA GLN A 130 -4.68 -25.55 -13.76
C GLN A 130 -5.21 -24.23 -14.31
N LEU A 131 -4.76 -23.85 -15.51
CA LEU A 131 -5.26 -22.66 -16.18
C LEU A 131 -6.68 -22.92 -16.71
N LEU A 132 -7.60 -22.03 -16.35
CA LEU A 132 -9.01 -22.14 -16.72
C LEU A 132 -9.22 -21.49 -18.09
N GLY A 133 -9.01 -22.25 -19.16
CA GLY A 133 -9.40 -21.84 -20.51
C GLY A 133 -8.25 -21.73 -21.51
N GLY A 134 -8.60 -21.92 -22.79
CA GLY A 134 -7.62 -22.04 -23.87
C GLY A 134 -6.89 -20.73 -24.23
N LEU A 135 -7.43 -19.58 -23.84
CA LEU A 135 -6.84 -18.27 -24.13
C LEU A 135 -5.52 -18.07 -23.38
N ALA A 136 -5.47 -18.35 -22.09
CA ALA A 136 -4.25 -18.26 -21.29
C ALA A 136 -3.17 -19.26 -21.79
N ALA A 137 -3.58 -20.48 -22.18
CA ALA A 137 -2.68 -21.47 -22.76
C ALA A 137 -2.17 -21.09 -24.17
N ALA A 138 -2.99 -20.40 -24.97
CA ALA A 138 -2.59 -19.90 -26.28
C ALA A 138 -1.63 -18.71 -26.15
N ALA A 139 -1.86 -17.82 -25.18
CA ALA A 139 -0.97 -16.71 -24.88
C ALA A 139 0.37 -17.22 -24.32
N PHE A 140 0.36 -18.19 -23.40
CA PHE A 140 1.56 -18.86 -22.92
C PHE A 140 2.41 -19.41 -24.06
N ARG A 141 1.81 -20.06 -25.06
CA ARG A 141 2.57 -20.57 -26.22
C ARG A 141 3.23 -19.47 -27.06
N ARG A 142 2.64 -18.27 -27.10
CA ARG A 142 3.25 -17.13 -27.79
C ARG A 142 4.40 -16.57 -26.94
N GLU A 143 4.16 -16.37 -25.66
CA GLU A 143 5.14 -15.86 -24.69
C GLU A 143 6.35 -16.82 -24.53
N ASP A 144 6.13 -18.14 -24.60
CA ASP A 144 7.19 -19.16 -24.55
C ASP A 144 8.14 -19.07 -25.76
N THR A 145 7.64 -18.65 -26.93
CA THR A 145 8.52 -18.40 -28.09
C THR A 145 9.36 -17.13 -27.94
N GLU A 146 8.89 -16.16 -27.17
CA GLU A 146 9.58 -14.90 -26.89
C GLU A 146 10.49 -15.00 -25.65
N GLY A 147 10.22 -15.98 -24.77
CA GLY A 147 10.90 -16.16 -23.49
C GLY A 147 10.53 -15.12 -22.43
N ILE A 148 9.47 -14.33 -22.67
CA ILE A 148 9.02 -13.24 -21.79
C ILE A 148 7.59 -13.51 -21.36
N TYR A 149 7.35 -13.58 -20.05
CA TYR A 149 6.04 -13.88 -19.46
C TYR A 149 5.49 -12.68 -18.69
N SER A 150 4.25 -12.30 -19.00
CA SER A 150 3.59 -11.17 -18.33
C SER A 150 2.87 -11.64 -17.05
N ILE A 151 3.55 -11.53 -15.91
CA ILE A 151 3.01 -11.94 -14.61
C ILE A 151 2.70 -10.70 -13.77
N HIS A 152 1.47 -10.63 -13.24
CA HIS A 152 1.06 -9.53 -12.37
C HIS A 152 0.98 -10.01 -10.91
N VAL A 153 1.77 -9.41 -10.03
CA VAL A 153 1.78 -9.77 -8.60
C VAL A 153 1.15 -8.65 -7.79
N THR A 154 0.08 -8.98 -7.07
CA THR A 154 -0.59 -8.07 -6.15
C THR A 154 -0.25 -8.47 -4.72
N MET A 155 0.15 -7.50 -3.91
CA MET A 155 0.44 -7.70 -2.50
C MET A 155 -0.49 -6.85 -1.64
N ALA A 156 -1.19 -7.49 -0.71
CA ALA A 156 -2.07 -6.86 0.25
C ALA A 156 -1.54 -7.14 1.66
N ALA A 157 -1.32 -6.08 2.44
CA ALA A 157 -0.85 -6.19 3.82
C ALA A 157 -1.78 -5.42 4.73
N LYS A 158 -2.15 -6.01 5.87
CA LYS A 158 -2.86 -5.30 6.93
C LYS A 158 -1.83 -4.66 7.84
N THR A 159 -1.89 -3.34 7.99
CA THR A 159 -0.91 -2.59 8.81
C THR A 159 -1.57 -1.99 10.03
N GLU A 160 -0.94 -2.19 11.19
CA GLU A 160 -1.26 -1.48 12.41
C GLU A 160 -0.17 -0.45 12.69
N ILE A 161 -0.57 0.81 12.78
CA ILE A 161 0.31 1.92 13.10
C ILE A 161 0.25 2.13 14.61
N LYS A 162 1.38 1.93 15.29
CA LYS A 162 1.54 2.29 16.70
C LYS A 162 2.39 3.55 16.80
N LEU A 163 1.84 4.60 17.40
CA LEU A 163 2.62 5.77 17.77
C LEU A 163 3.46 5.39 18.98
N THR A 164 4.77 5.28 18.79
CA THR A 164 5.69 5.21 19.92
C THR A 164 5.82 6.61 20.51
N PRO A 165 5.58 6.81 21.82
CA PRO A 165 5.87 8.09 22.46
C PRO A 165 7.34 8.45 22.24
N CYS A 166 7.61 9.73 22.01
CA CYS A 166 8.97 10.23 21.85
C CYS A 166 9.84 9.67 22.97
N HIS A 167 10.87 8.90 22.61
CA HIS A 167 11.93 8.55 23.54
C HIS A 167 12.61 9.86 23.91
N THR A 168 12.32 10.39 25.11
CA THR A 168 13.15 11.42 25.73
C THR A 168 14.52 10.77 25.98
N PRO A 169 15.61 11.20 25.31
CA PRO A 169 16.94 10.81 25.75
C PRO A 169 17.11 11.34 27.18
N ILE A 170 17.42 10.42 28.10
CA ILE A 170 17.77 10.71 29.50
C ILE A 170 19.23 11.17 29.53
#